data_AF-A0A2A4VSR9-F1
#
_entry.id   AF-A0A2A4VSR9-F1
#
_cell.length_a   1.000
_cell.length_b   1.000
_cell.length_c   1.000
_cell.angle_alpha   90.00
_cell.angle_beta   90.00
_cell.angle_gamma   90.00
#
_symmetry.space_group_name_H-M   'P 1'
#
loop_
_entity.id
_entity.type
_entity.pdbx_description
1 polymer ?
#
loop_
_entity_poly.entity_id
_entity_poly.type
_entity_poly.pdbx_seq_one_letter_code
_entity_poly.pdbx_strand_id
1 'polypeptide(L)'
;MAAPFFQLPATMKATLLEGIVEADETLFARSEKRSRTLERKPRKRGMKAKKRGRSKEDWVPVLTVRDRGKHTYEAIIPSVSTEIKNCKVK
;
A
#
# COMPACT_ATOMS: atom_id res chain seq x y z
N MET A 1 -8.71 20.10 19.82
CA MET A 1 -8.45 18.64 19.88
C MET A 1 -7.28 18.34 18.97
N ALA A 2 -6.16 17.82 19.48
CA ALA A 2 -4.99 17.49 18.65
C ALA A 2 -5.24 16.19 17.87
N ALA A 3 -5.07 16.21 16.56
CA ALA A 3 -5.09 14.99 15.77
C ALA A 3 -3.86 14.13 16.12
N PRO A 4 -4.00 12.81 16.30
CA PRO A 4 -2.86 11.93 16.55
C PRO A 4 -1.89 12.00 15.35
N PHE A 5 -0.58 11.95 15.63
CA PHE A 5 0.51 12.17 14.67
C PHE A 5 0.35 11.44 13.32
N PHE A 6 -0.21 10.22 13.31
CA PHE A 6 -0.38 9.42 12.11
C PHE A 6 -1.62 9.75 11.27
N GLN A 7 -2.57 10.51 11.80
CA GLN A 7 -3.86 10.72 11.14
C GLN A 7 -3.78 11.81 10.08
N LEU A 8 -3.01 12.87 10.32
CA LEU A 8 -2.74 13.92 9.33
C LEU A 8 -2.11 13.36 8.04
N PRO A 9 -0.96 12.65 8.07
CA PRO A 9 -0.36 12.12 6.85
C PRO A 9 -1.27 11.08 6.16
N ALA A 10 -2.06 10.30 6.92
CA ALA A 10 -2.99 9.34 6.33
C ALA A 10 -4.13 10.01 5.52
N THR A 11 -4.47 11.26 5.84
CA THR A 11 -5.49 12.04 5.12
C THR A 11 -4.92 12.92 4.00
N MET A 12 -3.60 13.19 4.01
CA MET A 12 -2.94 14.04 3.02
C MET A 12 -2.61 13.26 1.76
N LYS A 13 -3.60 13.10 0.89
CA LYS A 13 -3.44 12.47 -0.43
C LYS A 13 -3.92 13.42 -1.52
N ALA A 14 -3.24 13.38 -2.67
CA ALA A 14 -3.69 14.13 -3.83
C ALA A 14 -5.04 13.61 -4.32
N THR A 15 -5.95 14.51 -4.67
CA THR A 15 -7.25 14.18 -5.27
C THR A 15 -7.16 14.03 -6.79
N LEU A 16 -6.23 14.73 -7.42
CA LEU A 16 -5.94 14.69 -8.85
C LEU A 16 -4.43 14.59 -9.08
N LEU A 17 -4.05 13.89 -10.14
CA LEU A 17 -2.68 13.82 -10.65
C LEU A 17 -2.67 14.37 -12.07
N GLU A 18 -1.65 15.13 -12.42
CA GLU A 18 -1.59 15.81 -13.72
C GLU A 18 -0.31 15.47 -14.50
N GLY A 19 -0.45 15.42 -15.84
CA GLY A 19 0.67 15.19 -16.74
C GLY A 19 1.22 13.76 -16.66
N ILE A 20 2.55 13.64 -16.53
CA ILE A 20 3.25 12.35 -16.49
C ILE A 20 3.26 11.85 -15.05
N VAL A 21 2.76 10.63 -14.87
CA VAL A 21 2.69 9.93 -13.59
C VAL A 21 3.59 8.70 -13.57
N GLU A 22 4.27 8.47 -12.46
CA GLU A 22 4.97 7.22 -12.14
C GLU A 22 4.11 6.45 -11.14
N ALA A 23 3.93 5.15 -11.38
CA ALA A 23 3.10 4.27 -10.56
C ALA A 23 3.88 3.01 -10.22
N ASP A 24 4.11 2.79 -8.92
CA ASP A 24 4.84 1.63 -8.41
C ASP A 24 3.96 0.83 -7.45
N GLU A 25 4.05 -0.50 -7.56
CA GLU A 25 3.41 -1.44 -6.65
C GLU A 25 4.43 -1.97 -5.65
N THR A 26 4.30 -1.56 -4.39
CA THR A 26 5.17 -2.02 -3.31
C THR A 26 4.46 -3.06 -2.44
N LEU A 27 5.09 -4.22 -2.23
CA LEU A 27 4.57 -5.29 -1.39
C LEU A 27 5.17 -5.21 0.02
N PHE A 28 4.35 -4.86 1.00
CA PHE A 28 4.75 -4.86 2.41
C PHE A 28 4.35 -6.16 3.10
N ALA A 29 5.18 -6.66 4.02
CA ALA A 29 4.79 -7.81 4.83
C ALA A 29 3.62 -7.44 5.76
N ARG A 30 2.51 -8.19 5.68
CA ARG A 30 1.30 -7.97 6.47
C ARG A 30 1.62 -7.91 7.97
N SER A 31 1.33 -6.76 8.56
CA SER A 31 1.59 -6.46 9.97
C SER A 31 0.27 -6.19 10.68
N GLU A 32 0.01 -6.93 11.76
CA GLU A 32 -1.13 -6.72 12.67
C GLU A 32 -0.64 -6.16 14.02
N LYS A 33 0.41 -5.33 13.96
CA LYS A 33 0.90 -4.63 15.16
C LYS A 33 -0.26 -3.86 15.80
N ARG A 34 -0.34 -3.91 17.12
CA ARG A 34 -1.39 -3.27 17.94
C ARG A 34 -2.80 -3.87 17.78
N SER A 35 -2.98 -4.94 16.99
CA SER A 35 -4.23 -5.71 17.04
C SER A 35 -4.30 -6.52 18.32
N ARG A 36 -5.46 -6.51 19.00
CA ARG A 36 -5.73 -7.36 20.17
C ARG A 36 -6.15 -8.78 19.77
N THR A 37 -6.66 -8.94 18.55
CA THR A 37 -7.10 -10.21 17.97
C THR A 37 -6.35 -10.41 16.66
N LEU A 38 -5.50 -11.43 16.60
CA LEU A 38 -4.75 -11.73 15.39
C LEU A 38 -5.56 -12.70 14.52
N GLU A 39 -5.75 -12.37 13.24
CA GLU A 39 -6.40 -13.27 12.28
C GLU A 39 -5.48 -14.44 11.89
N ARG A 40 -4.18 -14.26 12.12
CA ARG A 40 -3.13 -15.23 11.81
C ARG A 40 -2.31 -15.58 13.05
N LYS A 41 -1.55 -16.68 12.97
CA LYS A 41 -0.60 -17.04 14.03
C LYS A 41 0.46 -15.92 14.25
N PRO A 42 0.90 -15.68 15.50
CA PRO A 42 2.00 -14.76 15.80
C PRO A 42 3.28 -15.11 15.04
N ARG A 43 4.04 -14.10 14.61
CA ARG A 43 5.37 -14.27 13.98
C ARG A 43 6.46 -14.01 15.02
N LYS A 44 7.54 -14.79 14.99
CA LYS A 44 8.76 -14.49 15.78
C LYS A 44 9.46 -13.24 15.22
N ARG A 45 10.24 -12.55 16.06
CA ARG A 45 11.05 -11.39 15.64
C ARG A 45 12.05 -11.79 14.55
N GLY A 46 12.25 -10.93 13.54
CA GLY A 46 13.19 -11.18 12.44
C GLY A 46 12.72 -12.18 11.38
N MET A 47 11.52 -12.74 11.53
CA MET A 47 10.98 -13.67 10.54
C MET A 47 10.55 -12.96 9.25
N LYS A 48 10.80 -13.62 8.12
CA LYS A 48 10.32 -13.21 6.80
C LYS A 48 8.90 -13.74 6.55
N ALA A 49 8.23 -13.20 5.54
CA ALA A 49 6.99 -13.76 5.01
C ALA A 49 7.21 -15.23 4.59
N LYS A 50 6.20 -16.09 4.77
CA LYS A 50 6.31 -17.52 4.41
C LYS A 50 6.22 -17.70 2.90
N LYS A 51 5.27 -17.02 2.28
CA LYS A 51 5.06 -17.03 0.83
C LYS A 51 5.84 -15.89 0.17
N ARG A 52 6.34 -16.13 -1.04
CA ARG A 52 6.96 -15.09 -1.87
C ARG A 52 5.89 -14.11 -2.36
N GLY A 53 6.33 -12.92 -2.81
CA GLY A 53 5.48 -11.78 -3.16
C GLY A 53 4.21 -12.11 -3.95
N ARG A 54 3.16 -11.31 -3.71
CA ARG A 54 1.78 -11.38 -4.23
C ARG A 54 0.77 -12.24 -3.47
N SER A 55 1.21 -13.08 -2.53
CA SER A 55 0.27 -13.76 -1.61
C SER A 55 -0.46 -12.75 -0.72
N LYS A 56 -1.79 -12.77 -0.73
CA LYS A 56 -2.63 -11.90 0.11
C LYS A 56 -2.52 -12.23 1.60
N GLU A 57 -2.08 -13.44 1.94
CA GLU A 57 -1.95 -13.87 3.33
C GLU A 57 -0.76 -13.17 4.01
N ASP A 58 0.36 -13.06 3.31
CA ASP A 58 1.61 -12.55 3.88
C ASP A 58 1.96 -11.13 3.43
N TRP A 59 1.37 -10.64 2.33
CA TRP A 59 1.71 -9.36 1.72
C TRP A 59 0.50 -8.44 1.57
N VAL A 60 0.74 -7.15 1.79
CA VAL A 60 -0.20 -6.06 1.53
C VAL A 60 0.39 -5.23 0.39
N PRO A 61 -0.23 -5.25 -0.80
CA PRO A 61 0.22 -4.41 -1.90
C PRO A 61 -0.28 -2.98 -1.73
N VAL A 62 0.64 -2.05 -1.87
CA VAL A 62 0.39 -0.61 -1.85
C VAL A 62 0.78 -0.06 -3.22
N LEU A 63 -0.17 0.56 -3.87
CA LEU A 63 0.05 1.35 -5.08
C LEU A 63 0.44 2.75 -4.64
N THR A 64 1.61 3.21 -5.07
CA THR A 64 2.06 4.59 -4.92
C THR A 64 2.10 5.21 -6.31
N VAL A 65 1.40 6.32 -6.48
CA VAL A 65 1.39 7.09 -7.73
C VAL A 65 1.85 8.50 -7.43
N ARG A 66 2.79 9.00 -8.23
CA ARG A 66 3.35 10.34 -8.07
C ARG A 66 3.49 11.03 -9.42
N ASP A 67 3.13 12.30 -9.47
CA ASP A 67 3.35 13.14 -10.65
C ASP A 67 4.63 14.01 -10.51
N ARG A 68 5.03 14.66 -11.61
CA ARG A 68 6.16 15.60 -11.60
C ARG A 68 5.87 16.88 -10.80
N GLY A 69 4.59 17.20 -10.60
CA GLY A 69 4.10 18.27 -9.72
C GLY A 69 4.28 17.96 -8.22
N LYS A 70 4.81 16.78 -7.88
CA LYS A 70 5.01 16.29 -6.51
C LYS A 70 3.71 15.96 -5.77
N HIS A 71 2.58 15.87 -6.47
CA HIS A 71 1.36 15.31 -5.91
C HIS A 71 1.53 13.80 -5.77
N THR A 72 1.06 13.25 -4.66
CA THR A 72 1.20 11.82 -4.35
C THR A 72 -0.13 11.25 -3.94
N TYR A 73 -0.48 10.13 -4.55
CA TYR A 73 -1.62 9.32 -4.20
C TYR A 73 -1.13 7.93 -3.79
N GLU A 74 -1.71 7.38 -2.74
CA GLU A 74 -1.38 6.04 -2.25
C GLU A 74 -2.63 5.27 -1.87
N ALA A 75 -2.69 4.00 -2.28
CA ALA A 75 -3.82 3.13 -1.99
C ALA A 75 -3.37 1.69 -1.75
N ILE A 76 -4.03 1.02 -0.82
CA ILE A 76 -3.93 -0.43 -0.68
C ILE A 76 -4.78 -1.06 -1.78
N ILE A 77 -4.20 -1.91 -2.60
CA ILE A 77 -4.90 -2.61 -3.68
C ILE A 77 -5.19 -4.06 -3.28
N PRO A 78 -6.25 -4.70 -3.83
CA PRO A 78 -6.64 -6.05 -3.40
C PRO A 78 -5.72 -7.16 -3.92
N SER A 79 -5.00 -6.93 -5.01
CA SER A 79 -4.07 -7.89 -5.62
C SER A 79 -3.16 -7.21 -6.63
N VAL A 80 -1.98 -7.78 -6.83
CA VAL A 80 -1.02 -7.39 -7.89
C VAL A 80 -1.07 -8.44 -9.00
N SER A 81 -1.28 -8.00 -10.25
CA SER A 81 -1.27 -8.86 -11.44
C SER A 81 -0.09 -8.51 -12.35
N THR A 82 0.48 -9.52 -13.00
CA THR A 82 1.49 -9.34 -14.05
C THR A 82 0.93 -8.88 -15.39
N GLU A 83 -0.39 -8.96 -15.54
CA GLU A 83 -1.08 -8.53 -16.75
C GLU A 83 -1.01 -7.00 -16.85
N ILE A 84 -0.39 -6.52 -17.93
CA ILE A 84 -0.49 -5.12 -18.33
C ILE A 84 -1.92 -4.94 -18.86
N LYS A 85 -2.84 -4.56 -17.98
CA LYS A 85 -4.15 -4.10 -18.41
C LYS A 85 -3.96 -2.70 -18.97
N ASN A 86 -4.17 -2.52 -20.27
CA ASN A 86 -4.16 -1.19 -20.87
C ASN A 86 -5.10 -0.29 -20.07
N CYS A 87 -4.51 0.64 -19.32
CA CYS A 87 -5.25 1.64 -18.56
C CYS A 87 -5.90 2.57 -19.59
N LYS A 88 -7.17 2.34 -19.91
CA LYS A 88 -7.96 3.34 -20.62
C LYS A 88 -8.20 4.49 -19.65
N VAL A 89 -7.33 5.48 -19.71
CA VAL A 89 -7.63 6.82 -19.22
C VAL A 89 -8.78 7.31 -20.10
N LYS A 90 -10.00 7.34 -19.54
CA LYS A 90 -11.15 7.97 -20.17
C LYS A 90 -11.06 9.47 -20.04
#